data_AF-A0A7S2AXX3-F1
#
_entry.id   AF-A0A7S2AXX3-F1
#
_cell.length_a   1.000
_cell.length_b   1.000
_cell.length_c   1.000
_cell.angle_alpha   90.00
_cell.angle_beta   90.00
_cell.angle_gamma   90.00
#
_symmetry.space_group_name_H-M   'P 1'
#
loop_
_entity.id
_entity.type
_entity.pdbx_description
1 polymer ?
#
loop_
_entity_poly.entity_id
_entity_poly.type
_entity_poly.pdbx_seq_one_letter_code
_entity_poly.pdbx_strand_id
1 'polypeptide(L)'
;MASLRRRAGPKKPKGSYSIWLTENRSEVLKRLVADGVADPSFEDVAKAAGKTWTTMTDKQKEPYVERARALSEKYKDINKACKEYKKAKVTDSKAKAVKKAAAKAKKAAASKKAKAAASKKAKAAAEKEKKGSSSEKKAAKKAKKSKKGKRA
;
A
#
# COMPACT_ATOMS: atom_id res chain seq x y z
N MET A 1 6.92 -7.31 -0.55
CA MET A 1 5.58 -7.44 -1.15
C MET A 1 5.11 -6.23 -2.00
N ALA A 2 6.00 -5.31 -2.42
CA ALA A 2 5.61 -4.12 -3.21
C ALA A 2 5.80 -4.27 -4.75
N SER A 3 6.44 -5.35 -5.21
CA SER A 3 6.84 -5.57 -6.60
C SER A 3 5.74 -6.13 -7.52
N LEU A 4 4.64 -6.65 -6.95
CA LEU A 4 3.55 -7.27 -7.72
C LEU A 4 2.50 -6.27 -8.23
N ARG A 5 2.36 -5.09 -7.59
CA ARG A 5 1.35 -4.08 -7.97
C ARG A 5 1.67 -3.32 -9.26
N ARG A 6 2.96 -3.21 -9.62
CA ARG A 6 3.41 -2.60 -10.88
C ARG A 6 3.08 -3.48 -12.11
N ARG A 7 2.80 -4.77 -11.88
CA ARG A 7 2.54 -5.81 -12.87
C ARG A 7 1.03 -6.09 -13.08
N ALA A 8 0.15 -5.36 -12.41
CA ALA A 8 -1.31 -5.52 -12.46
C ALA A 8 -2.00 -4.58 -13.46
N GLY A 9 -1.29 -4.16 -14.51
CA GLY A 9 -1.84 -3.42 -15.64
C GLY A 9 -1.91 -4.31 -16.87
N PRO A 10 -2.80 -4.01 -17.84
CA PRO A 10 -2.85 -4.77 -19.06
C PRO A 10 -1.48 -4.73 -19.76
N LYS A 11 -1.02 -5.91 -20.19
CA LYS A 11 0.29 -6.12 -20.81
C LYS A 11 0.33 -5.44 -22.18
N LYS A 12 1.39 -4.65 -22.44
CA LYS A 12 1.55 -3.94 -23.73
C LYS A 12 1.40 -4.92 -24.91
N PRO A 13 0.73 -4.52 -26.00
CA PRO A 13 0.54 -5.36 -27.16
C PRO A 13 1.89 -5.59 -27.85
N LYS A 14 2.05 -6.74 -28.50
CA LYS A 14 3.23 -7.03 -29.32
C LYS A 14 3.16 -6.17 -30.59
N GLY A 15 4.27 -5.52 -30.94
CA GLY A 15 4.40 -4.79 -32.21
C GLY A 15 4.62 -5.73 -33.41
N SER A 16 4.56 -5.19 -34.62
CA SER A 16 4.66 -5.95 -35.88
C SER A 16 5.93 -6.80 -35.95
N TYR A 17 7.10 -6.20 -35.67
CA TYR A 17 8.38 -6.92 -35.60
C TYR A 17 8.36 -8.04 -34.57
N SER A 18 7.73 -7.85 -33.40
CA SER A 18 7.68 -8.87 -32.36
C SER A 18 6.80 -10.06 -32.75
N ILE A 19 5.75 -9.83 -33.54
CA ILE A 19 4.88 -10.90 -34.08
C ILE A 19 5.67 -11.69 -35.11
N TRP A 20 6.31 -11.00 -36.05
CA TRP A 20 7.16 -11.62 -37.06
C TRP A 20 8.30 -12.43 -36.41
N LEU A 21 9.00 -11.85 -35.44
CA LEU A 21 10.09 -12.50 -34.73
C LEU A 21 9.64 -13.78 -34.02
N THR A 22 8.45 -13.79 -33.40
CA THR A 22 7.95 -15.03 -32.76
C THR A 22 7.69 -16.17 -33.74
N GLU A 23 7.30 -15.86 -34.98
CA GLU A 23 7.02 -16.86 -36.01
C GLU A 23 8.31 -17.29 -36.74
N ASN A 24 9.23 -16.35 -36.97
CA ASN A 24 10.40 -16.54 -37.82
C ASN A 24 11.69 -16.84 -37.04
N ARG A 25 11.69 -16.76 -35.70
CA ARG A 25 12.88 -17.02 -34.88
C ARG A 25 13.48 -18.41 -35.14
N SER A 26 12.65 -19.42 -35.30
CA SER A 26 13.10 -20.78 -35.61
C SER A 26 13.78 -20.88 -36.97
N GLU A 27 13.32 -20.10 -37.95
CA GLU A 27 13.95 -20.04 -39.28
C GLU A 27 15.27 -19.28 -39.25
N VAL A 28 15.32 -18.16 -38.49
CA VAL A 28 16.56 -17.40 -38.27
C VAL A 28 17.61 -18.27 -37.57
N LEU A 29 17.20 -19.07 -36.58
CA LEU A 29 18.07 -20.03 -35.92
C LEU A 29 18.63 -21.08 -36.88
N LYS A 30 17.77 -21.68 -37.72
CA LYS A 30 18.21 -22.65 -38.74
C LYS A 30 19.21 -22.03 -39.73
N ARG A 31 18.96 -20.79 -40.17
CA ARG A 31 19.89 -20.05 -41.02
C ARG A 31 21.24 -19.83 -40.34
N LEU A 32 21.25 -19.38 -39.09
CA LEU A 32 22.49 -19.16 -38.33
C LEU A 32 23.30 -20.44 -38.14
N VAL A 33 22.64 -21.57 -37.88
CA VAL A 33 23.32 -22.87 -37.79
C VAL A 33 23.89 -23.31 -39.14
N ALA A 34 23.15 -23.08 -40.24
CA ALA A 34 23.63 -23.35 -41.59
C ALA A 34 24.82 -22.45 -41.99
N ASP A 35 24.83 -21.20 -41.50
CA ASP A 35 25.92 -20.24 -41.68
C ASP A 35 27.16 -20.54 -40.79
N GLY A 36 27.13 -21.64 -40.02
CA GLY A 36 28.28 -22.14 -39.26
C GLY A 36 28.30 -21.76 -37.78
N VAL A 37 27.23 -21.16 -37.25
CA VAL A 37 27.12 -20.85 -35.82
C VAL A 37 26.52 -22.05 -35.08
N ALA A 38 27.37 -22.87 -34.44
CA ALA A 38 26.95 -24.08 -33.74
C ALA A 38 25.93 -23.82 -32.61
N ASP A 39 26.13 -22.74 -31.85
CA ASP A 39 25.26 -22.31 -30.75
C ASP A 39 24.92 -20.82 -30.87
N PRO A 40 23.89 -20.44 -31.64
CA PRO A 40 23.53 -19.04 -31.84
C PRO A 40 23.03 -18.42 -30.53
N SER A 41 23.75 -17.40 -30.05
CA SER A 41 23.35 -16.63 -28.88
C SER A 41 22.10 -15.79 -29.20
N PHE A 42 21.37 -15.38 -28.15
CA PHE A 42 20.22 -14.48 -28.30
C PHE A 42 20.57 -13.21 -29.09
N GLU A 43 21.78 -12.69 -28.90
CA GLU A 43 22.28 -11.51 -29.60
C GLU A 43 22.47 -11.75 -31.11
N ASP A 44 22.97 -12.92 -31.49
CA ASP A 44 23.21 -13.26 -32.90
C ASP A 44 21.89 -13.45 -33.64
N VAL A 45 20.92 -14.09 -32.98
CA VAL A 45 19.54 -14.20 -33.47
C VAL A 45 18.91 -12.83 -33.63
N ALA A 46 19.08 -11.93 -32.65
CA ALA A 46 18.52 -10.57 -32.72
C ALA A 46 19.16 -9.75 -33.86
N LYS A 47 20.48 -9.85 -34.06
CA LYS A 47 21.19 -9.19 -35.16
C LYS A 47 20.72 -9.70 -36.52
N ALA A 48 20.66 -11.01 -36.71
CA ALA A 48 20.21 -11.62 -37.97
C ALA A 48 18.74 -11.29 -38.26
N ALA A 49 17.87 -11.43 -37.27
CA ALA A 49 16.45 -11.12 -37.40
C ALA A 49 16.20 -9.63 -37.72
N GLY A 50 16.97 -8.73 -37.10
CA GLY A 50 16.92 -7.30 -37.39
C GLY A 50 17.28 -6.99 -38.84
N LYS A 51 18.36 -7.60 -39.36
CA LYS A 51 18.76 -7.47 -40.77
C LYS A 51 17.69 -7.99 -41.72
N THR A 52 17.14 -9.17 -41.46
CA THR A 52 16.06 -9.73 -42.28
C THR A 52 14.84 -8.81 -42.29
N TRP A 53 14.45 -8.28 -41.14
CA TRP A 53 13.32 -7.36 -41.04
C TRP A 53 13.58 -6.05 -41.81
N THR A 54 14.77 -5.47 -41.77
CA THR A 54 15.07 -4.27 -42.56
C THR A 54 15.03 -4.53 -44.07
N THR A 55 15.48 -5.71 -44.51
CA THR A 55 15.51 -6.10 -45.92
C THR A 55 14.13 -6.48 -46.48
N MET A 56 13.19 -6.92 -45.62
CA MET A 56 11.83 -7.23 -46.04
C MET A 56 11.10 -6.01 -46.63
N THR A 57 10.34 -6.24 -47.69
CA THR A 57 9.52 -5.19 -48.33
C THR A 57 8.29 -4.85 -47.50
N ASP A 58 7.72 -3.67 -47.71
CA ASP A 58 6.53 -3.23 -46.98
C ASP A 58 5.34 -4.17 -47.18
N LYS A 59 5.21 -4.78 -48.36
CA LYS A 59 4.18 -5.79 -48.66
C LYS A 59 4.32 -7.04 -47.78
N GLN A 60 5.54 -7.47 -47.48
CA GLN A 60 5.78 -8.61 -46.59
C GLN A 60 5.55 -8.24 -45.12
N LYS A 61 5.77 -6.97 -44.76
CA LYS A 61 5.54 -6.44 -43.41
C LYS A 61 4.06 -6.13 -43.15
N GLU A 62 3.30 -5.78 -44.17
CA GLU A 62 1.89 -5.39 -44.11
C GLU A 62 1.01 -6.33 -43.27
N PRO A 63 1.01 -7.67 -43.47
CA PRO A 63 0.21 -8.57 -42.64
C PRO A 63 0.61 -8.56 -41.15
N TYR A 64 1.87 -8.23 -40.84
CA TYR A 64 2.34 -8.10 -39.45
C TYR A 64 1.97 -6.74 -38.86
N VAL A 65 1.97 -5.69 -39.68
CA VAL A 65 1.53 -4.34 -39.29
C VAL A 65 0.03 -4.33 -39.00
N GLU A 66 -0.78 -4.94 -39.86
CA GLU A 66 -2.23 -5.08 -39.67
C GLU A 66 -2.55 -5.88 -38.40
N ARG A 67 -1.88 -7.04 -38.18
CA ARG A 67 -2.03 -7.81 -36.95
C ARG A 67 -1.63 -7.01 -35.70
N ALA A 68 -0.54 -6.26 -35.77
CA ALA A 68 -0.11 -5.40 -34.66
C ALA A 68 -1.10 -4.25 -34.39
N ARG A 69 -1.69 -3.67 -35.44
CA ARG A 69 -2.71 -2.63 -35.34
C ARG A 69 -3.96 -3.16 -34.65
N ALA A 70 -4.48 -4.31 -35.07
CA ALA A 70 -5.63 -4.95 -34.45
C ALA A 70 -5.39 -5.27 -32.95
N LEU A 71 -4.18 -5.74 -32.61
CA LEU A 71 -3.80 -5.97 -31.20
C LEU A 71 -3.68 -4.66 -30.41
N SER A 72 -3.18 -3.60 -31.04
CA SER A 72 -3.08 -2.27 -30.43
C SER A 72 -4.44 -1.68 -30.11
N GLU A 73 -5.41 -1.82 -31.01
CA GLU A 73 -6.79 -1.35 -30.82
C GLU A 73 -7.46 -2.08 -29.65
N LYS A 74 -7.41 -3.42 -29.63
CA LYS A 74 -7.91 -4.23 -28.50
C LYS A 74 -7.25 -3.83 -27.18
N TYR A 75 -5.95 -3.56 -27.19
CA TYR A 75 -5.24 -3.10 -26.00
C TYR A 75 -5.71 -1.72 -25.52
N LYS A 76 -6.00 -0.78 -26.42
CA LYS A 76 -6.50 0.54 -26.06
C LYS A 76 -7.81 0.42 -25.29
N ASP A 77 -8.72 -0.44 -25.72
CA ASP A 77 -10.02 -0.64 -25.07
C ASP A 77 -9.88 -1.33 -23.72
N ILE A 78 -9.08 -2.40 -23.63
CA ILE A 78 -8.78 -3.07 -22.36
C ILE A 78 -8.10 -2.10 -21.38
N ASN A 79 -7.20 -1.24 -21.86
CA ASN A 79 -6.52 -0.26 -21.03
C ASN A 79 -7.45 0.85 -20.53
N LYS A 80 -8.40 1.31 -21.35
CA LYS A 80 -9.47 2.23 -20.93
C LYS A 80 -10.33 1.59 -19.83
N ALA A 81 -10.84 0.38 -20.07
CA ALA A 81 -11.64 -0.36 -19.09
C ALA A 81 -10.88 -0.61 -17.77
N CYS A 82 -9.60 -0.99 -17.84
CA CYS A 82 -8.75 -1.17 -16.66
C CYS A 82 -8.50 0.13 -15.89
N LYS A 83 -8.39 1.28 -16.57
CA LYS A 83 -8.24 2.59 -15.91
C LYS A 83 -9.50 2.97 -15.14
N GLU A 84 -10.68 2.78 -15.74
CA GLU A 84 -11.96 3.04 -15.08
C GLU A 84 -12.17 2.11 -13.87
N TYR A 85 -11.87 0.82 -14.01
CA TYR A 85 -11.90 -0.13 -12.89
C TYR A 85 -10.93 0.25 -11.76
N LYS A 86 -9.72 0.73 -12.09
CA LYS A 86 -8.74 1.19 -11.09
C LYS A 86 -9.21 2.44 -10.36
N LYS A 87 -9.83 3.40 -11.05
CA LYS A 87 -10.40 4.61 -10.42
C LYS A 87 -11.50 4.25 -9.44
N ALA A 88 -12.44 3.38 -9.84
CA ALA A 88 -13.54 2.92 -8.99
C ALA A 88 -13.05 2.17 -7.73
N LYS A 89 -11.98 1.37 -7.83
CA LYS A 89 -11.43 0.65 -6.68
C LYS A 89 -10.65 1.54 -5.71
N VAL A 90 -10.03 2.60 -6.22
CA VAL A 90 -9.29 3.58 -5.39
C VAL A 90 -10.23 4.46 -4.58
N THR A 91 -11.38 4.85 -5.14
CA THR A 91 -12.41 5.61 -4.41
C THR A 91 -13.05 4.77 -3.31
N ASP A 92 -13.39 3.51 -3.58
CA ASP A 92 -13.92 2.59 -2.56
C ASP A 92 -12.90 2.33 -1.44
N SER A 93 -11.62 2.14 -1.81
CA SER A 93 -10.54 1.96 -0.82
C SER A 93 -10.30 3.20 0.04
N LYS A 94 -10.37 4.42 -0.55
CA LYS A 94 -10.28 5.68 0.21
C LYS A 94 -11.49 5.86 1.12
N ALA A 95 -12.71 5.60 0.62
CA ALA A 95 -13.92 5.68 1.41
C ALA A 95 -13.88 4.71 2.61
N LYS A 96 -13.42 3.47 2.39
CA LYS A 96 -13.24 2.47 3.45
C LYS A 96 -12.16 2.87 4.46
N ALA A 97 -11.06 3.48 4.01
CA ALA A 97 -10.01 3.99 4.89
C ALA A 97 -10.48 5.16 5.76
N VAL A 98 -11.23 6.11 5.19
CA VAL A 98 -11.82 7.25 5.92
C VAL A 98 -12.85 6.76 6.93
N LYS A 99 -13.71 5.81 6.56
CA LYS A 99 -14.72 5.22 7.46
C LYS A 99 -14.07 4.46 8.62
N LYS A 100 -12.97 3.73 8.35
CA LYS A 100 -12.18 3.02 9.38
C LYS A 100 -11.43 3.99 10.31
N ALA A 101 -10.90 5.09 9.79
CA ALA A 101 -10.25 6.12 10.58
C ALA A 101 -11.25 6.85 11.51
N ALA A 102 -12.43 7.19 10.99
CA ALA A 102 -13.51 7.81 11.77
C ALA A 102 -14.04 6.88 12.87
N ALA A 103 -14.20 5.59 12.60
CA ALA A 103 -14.60 4.60 13.61
C ALA A 103 -13.54 4.43 14.71
N LYS A 104 -12.25 4.42 14.34
CA LYS A 104 -11.14 4.35 15.31
C LYS A 104 -11.06 5.61 16.18
N ALA A 105 -11.30 6.78 15.62
CA ALA A 105 -11.34 8.06 16.35
C ALA A 105 -12.51 8.10 17.36
N LYS A 106 -13.72 7.67 16.96
CA LYS A 106 -14.87 7.58 17.88
C LYS A 106 -14.64 6.60 19.03
N LYS A 107 -14.04 5.43 18.75
CA LYS A 107 -13.71 4.44 19.78
C LYS A 107 -12.64 4.93 20.76
N ALA A 108 -11.66 5.71 20.28
CA ALA A 108 -10.62 6.32 21.12
C ALA A 108 -11.16 7.48 22.00
N ALA A 109 -12.15 8.24 21.51
CA ALA A 109 -12.81 9.28 22.29
C ALA A 109 -13.69 8.68 23.41
N ALA A 110 -14.41 7.58 23.12
CA ALA A 110 -15.22 6.87 24.11
C ALA A 110 -14.36 6.25 25.24
N SER A 111 -13.20 5.67 24.91
CA SER A 111 -12.31 5.08 25.92
C SER A 111 -11.63 6.15 26.81
N LYS A 112 -11.32 7.33 26.27
CA LYS A 112 -10.83 8.46 27.07
C LYS A 112 -11.89 9.00 28.03
N LYS A 113 -13.16 9.07 27.62
CA LYS A 113 -14.27 9.51 28.47
C LYS A 113 -14.56 8.51 29.61
N ALA A 114 -14.45 7.22 29.34
CA ALA A 114 -14.57 6.17 30.36
C ALA A 114 -13.41 6.19 31.37
N LYS A 115 -12.17 6.44 30.93
CA LYS A 115 -10.99 6.50 31.80
C LYS A 115 -10.98 7.76 32.69
N ALA A 116 -11.50 8.88 32.19
CA ALA A 116 -11.66 10.11 32.99
C ALA A 116 -12.72 9.96 34.10
N ALA A 117 -13.83 9.27 33.82
CA ALA A 117 -14.88 8.99 34.81
C ALA A 117 -14.38 8.05 35.94
N ALA A 118 -13.55 7.05 35.61
CA ALA A 118 -12.94 6.16 36.60
C ALA A 118 -11.95 6.91 37.53
N SER A 119 -11.17 7.86 37.00
CA SER A 119 -10.21 8.65 37.80
C SER A 119 -10.90 9.61 38.80
N LYS A 120 -12.07 10.15 38.47
CA LYS A 120 -12.87 10.98 39.39
C LYS A 120 -13.45 10.17 40.55
N LYS A 121 -13.83 8.90 40.31
CA LYS A 121 -14.36 8.00 41.36
C LYS A 121 -13.26 7.54 42.33
N ALA A 122 -12.03 7.36 41.86
CA ALA A 122 -10.87 7.05 42.71
C ALA A 122 -10.43 8.24 43.58
N LYS A 123 -10.54 9.48 43.09
CA LYS A 123 -10.15 10.68 43.85
C LYS A 123 -11.13 11.02 44.99
N ALA A 124 -12.41 10.68 44.85
CA ALA A 124 -13.42 10.88 45.90
C ALA A 124 -13.30 9.89 47.07
N ALA A 125 -12.71 8.70 46.86
CA ALA A 125 -12.49 7.72 47.92
C ALA A 125 -11.28 8.10 48.81
N ALA A 126 -10.25 8.73 48.25
CA ALA A 126 -9.04 9.13 48.97
C ALA A 126 -9.26 10.32 49.95
N GLU A 127 -10.33 11.08 49.80
CA GLU A 127 -10.62 12.23 50.69
C GLU A 127 -11.37 11.82 51.98
N LYS A 128 -11.97 10.62 52.04
CA LYS A 128 -12.63 10.13 53.27
C LYS A 128 -11.69 9.49 54.30
N GLU A 129 -10.47 9.09 53.94
CA GLU A 129 -9.52 8.51 54.91
C GLU A 129 -8.62 9.54 55.63
N LYS A 130 -8.53 10.80 55.18
CA LYS A 130 -7.78 11.85 55.91
C LYS A 130 -8.57 12.59 56.99
N LYS A 131 -9.82 12.21 57.26
CA LYS A 131 -10.65 12.77 58.36
C LYS A 131 -10.81 11.83 59.57
N GLY A 132 -10.13 10.69 59.59
CA GLY A 132 -10.18 9.70 60.69
C GLY A 132 -9.00 9.72 61.67
N SER A 133 -7.89 10.41 61.36
CA SER A 133 -6.67 10.37 62.18
C SER A 133 -6.14 11.77 62.53
N SER A 134 -7.01 12.61 63.08
CA SER A 134 -6.61 13.91 63.67
C SER A 134 -7.52 14.36 64.83
N SER A 135 -8.18 13.43 65.52
CA SER A 135 -8.88 13.69 66.79
C SER A 135 -8.05 13.29 68.02
N GLU A 136 -6.93 12.56 67.87
CA GLU A 136 -6.16 12.05 69.02
C GLU A 136 -5.02 12.96 69.51
N LYS A 137 -4.76 14.10 68.87
CA LYS A 137 -3.67 15.03 69.29
C LYS A 137 -4.10 16.43 69.74
N LYS A 138 -5.42 16.71 69.83
CA LYS A 138 -5.92 18.01 70.33
C LYS A 138 -6.47 17.98 71.77
N ALA A 139 -6.52 16.82 72.41
CA ALA A 139 -6.91 16.68 73.82
C ALA A 139 -5.72 16.84 74.80
N ALA A 140 -4.47 16.63 74.37
CA ALA A 140 -3.30 16.64 75.27
C ALA A 140 -2.63 18.02 75.49
N LYS A 141 -3.09 19.10 74.83
CA LYS A 141 -2.48 20.45 74.93
C LYS A 141 -3.31 21.50 75.69
N LYS A 142 -4.42 21.10 76.34
CA LYS A 142 -5.26 21.98 77.19
C LYS A 142 -5.20 21.66 78.69
N ALA A 143 -4.39 20.68 79.11
CA ALA A 143 -4.26 20.28 80.52
C ALA A 143 -2.95 20.75 81.21
N LYS A 144 -2.10 21.55 80.53
CA LYS A 144 -0.79 22.00 81.08
C LYS A 144 -0.62 23.53 81.20
N LYS A 145 -1.72 24.30 81.21
CA LYS A 145 -1.70 25.76 81.45
C LYS A 145 -2.70 26.20 82.54
N SER A 146 -2.98 25.32 83.50
CA SER A 146 -3.80 25.58 84.69
C SER A 146 -2.99 25.32 85.98
N LYS A 147 -1.75 25.82 86.07
CA LYS A 147 -0.98 25.83 87.33
C LYS A 147 0.21 26.79 87.29
N LYS A 148 -0.02 28.11 87.26
CA LYS A 148 0.93 29.13 87.77
C LYS A 148 0.23 30.47 88.04
N GLY A 149 0.02 30.78 89.33
CA GLY A 149 -0.21 32.08 90.01
C GLY A 149 -1.32 33.01 89.48
N LYS A 150 -2.41 33.33 90.18
CA LYS A 150 -2.56 33.94 91.53
C LYS A 150 -1.65 35.15 91.75
N ARG A 151 -2.19 36.36 91.54
CA ARG A 151 -1.91 37.62 92.26
C ARG A 151 -2.63 38.82 91.59
N ALA A 152 -3.72 39.26 92.20
CA ALA A 152 -4.06 40.65 92.53
C ALA A 152 -5.33 40.56 93.38
#